data_AF-A0A930DDZ1-F1
#
_entry.id   AF-A0A930DDZ1-F1
#
_cell.length_a   1.000
_cell.length_b   1.000
_cell.length_c   1.000
_cell.angle_alpha   90.00
_cell.angle_beta   90.00
_cell.angle_gamma   90.00
#
_symmetry.space_group_name_H-M   'P 1'
#
loop_
_entity.id
_entity.type
_entity.pdbx_description
1 polymer ?
#
loop_
_entity_poly.entity_id
_entity_poly.type
_entity_poly.pdbx_seq_one_letter_code
_entity_poly.pdbx_strand_id
1 'polypeptide(L)'
;MNIKNDLSICVALGCIAFALVGCGRTAVNAQGNQMTQKVKVSVEKYYFLYEDLPELSIDKNADSENIKSIINKLPILADYLEIKDAKLENSDIGVGLVLEYDEIYDKAKQLKLSENPLYHSPYFNTFKFNNSMLLMLENEYISYIKTVVNIPKEYVEVTEEKIVDVISRESLLQKNINFEYMKENRSYYNELVEFNNAIYADRLFYNRIRLGSDEETLIQRNGD
;
A
#
# COMPACT_ATOMS: atom_id res chain seq x y z
N MET A 1 7.45 -48.39 -18.53
CA MET A 1 7.98 -48.87 -19.83
C MET A 1 6.83 -49.48 -20.61
N ASN A 2 6.62 -48.99 -21.84
CA ASN A 2 5.74 -49.47 -22.93
C ASN A 2 4.21 -49.47 -22.71
N ILE A 3 3.49 -48.52 -23.32
CA ILE A 3 2.99 -48.46 -24.71
C ILE A 3 1.81 -49.43 -24.93
N LYS A 4 0.63 -48.87 -25.19
CA LYS A 4 -0.45 -49.52 -25.93
C LYS A 4 -0.81 -48.66 -27.14
N ASN A 5 -0.38 -49.14 -28.29
CA ASN A 5 -1.04 -48.94 -29.58
C ASN A 5 -2.29 -49.84 -29.60
N ASP A 6 -3.44 -49.36 -30.07
CA ASP A 6 -3.88 -49.56 -31.45
C ASP A 6 -5.36 -49.19 -31.64
N LEU A 7 -5.56 -48.54 -32.78
CA LEU A 7 -6.79 -48.01 -33.34
C LEU A 7 -7.33 -49.01 -34.38
N SER A 8 -8.64 -49.29 -34.41
CA SER A 8 -9.44 -49.54 -35.63
C SER A 8 -10.89 -49.81 -35.19
N ILE A 9 -11.96 -49.29 -35.81
CA ILE A 9 -12.46 -49.69 -37.13
C ILE A 9 -13.40 -48.58 -37.67
N CYS A 10 -13.24 -48.29 -38.96
CA CYS A 10 -14.12 -47.47 -39.81
C CYS A 10 -15.38 -48.23 -40.24
N VAL A 11 -16.52 -47.54 -40.46
CA VAL A 11 -17.40 -47.78 -41.63
C VAL A 11 -18.09 -46.47 -42.03
N ALA A 12 -17.94 -46.13 -43.32
CA ALA A 12 -18.50 -45.00 -44.03
C ALA A 12 -19.88 -45.31 -44.65
N LEU A 13 -20.58 -44.26 -45.12
CA LEU A 13 -21.63 -44.16 -46.17
C LEU A 13 -22.69 -43.17 -45.67
N GLY A 14 -23.05 -42.04 -46.29
CA GLY A 14 -22.86 -41.50 -47.63
C GLY A 14 -24.14 -40.71 -48.00
N CYS A 15 -24.03 -39.73 -48.91
CA CYS A 15 -25.09 -38.95 -49.59
C CYS A 15 -25.63 -37.69 -48.84
N ILE A 16 -25.81 -36.48 -49.41
CA ILE A 16 -25.83 -35.96 -50.79
C ILE A 16 -25.65 -34.41 -50.75
N ALA A 17 -24.96 -33.91 -51.79
CA ALA A 17 -24.90 -32.61 -52.47
C ALA A 17 -25.43 -31.28 -51.86
N PHE A 18 -24.59 -30.26 -52.12
CA PHE A 18 -24.83 -28.81 -52.10
C PHE A 18 -26.00 -28.36 -53.01
N ALA A 19 -26.79 -27.40 -52.52
CA ALA A 19 -27.32 -26.31 -53.33
C ALA A 19 -27.41 -25.03 -52.48
N LEU A 20 -26.96 -23.93 -53.09
CA LEU A 20 -26.77 -22.58 -52.58
C LEU A 20 -28.08 -21.80 -52.34
N VAL A 21 -27.89 -20.58 -51.81
CA VAL A 21 -28.80 -19.42 -51.71
C VAL A 21 -29.58 -19.35 -50.38
N GLY A 22 -29.37 -18.37 -49.48
CA GLY A 22 -28.57 -17.16 -49.47
C GLY A 22 -28.90 -16.34 -48.21
N CYS A 23 -27.96 -15.53 -47.74
CA CYS A 23 -28.15 -14.12 -47.32
C CYS A 23 -26.94 -13.64 -46.50
N GLY A 24 -26.48 -12.45 -46.86
CA GLY A 24 -25.21 -11.88 -46.49
C GLY A 24 -25.02 -11.69 -44.98
N ARG A 25 -23.77 -11.84 -44.56
CA ARG A 25 -23.25 -11.29 -43.31
C ARG A 25 -23.54 -9.80 -43.27
N THR A 26 -24.52 -9.40 -42.46
CA THR A 26 -24.63 -8.02 -42.03
C THR A 26 -23.49 -7.73 -41.07
N ALA A 27 -22.57 -6.89 -41.53
CA ALA A 27 -21.62 -6.19 -40.68
C ALA A 27 -22.40 -5.43 -39.61
N VAL A 28 -22.15 -5.75 -38.33
CA VAL A 28 -22.48 -4.85 -37.24
C VAL A 28 -21.23 -4.03 -36.97
N ASN A 29 -21.37 -2.74 -37.26
CA ASN A 29 -20.36 -1.71 -37.17
C ASN A 29 -19.62 -1.75 -35.82
N ALA A 30 -18.31 -2.00 -35.87
CA ALA A 30 -17.39 -1.58 -34.82
C ALA A 30 -17.29 -0.05 -34.89
N GLN A 31 -18.31 0.62 -34.36
CA GLN A 31 -18.32 2.05 -34.22
C GLN A 31 -17.37 2.39 -33.07
N GLY A 32 -16.20 2.91 -33.45
CA GLY A 32 -15.28 3.52 -32.52
C GLY A 32 -15.98 4.64 -31.75
N ASN A 33 -16.07 4.46 -30.45
CA ASN A 33 -16.06 5.52 -29.46
C ASN A 33 -15.23 4.95 -28.31
N GLN A 34 -13.95 5.34 -28.30
CA GLN A 34 -13.44 6.36 -27.39
C GLN A 34 -13.36 5.86 -25.95
N MET A 35 -12.10 5.89 -25.49
CA MET A 35 -11.70 5.87 -24.08
C MET A 35 -11.72 4.49 -23.42
N THR A 36 -10.84 3.58 -23.86
CA THR A 36 -9.97 2.92 -22.86
C THR A 36 -9.06 4.00 -22.29
N GLN A 37 -9.65 4.89 -21.49
CA GLN A 37 -8.90 5.56 -20.46
C GLN A 37 -8.49 4.40 -19.56
N LYS A 38 -7.29 3.85 -19.80
CA LYS A 38 -6.50 3.32 -18.69
C LYS A 38 -6.68 4.40 -17.64
N VAL A 39 -7.43 4.11 -16.59
CA VAL A 39 -7.49 5.00 -15.44
C VAL A 39 -6.03 5.03 -15.02
N LYS A 40 -5.32 6.05 -15.48
CA LYS A 40 -4.03 6.45 -14.97
C LYS A 40 -4.43 7.00 -13.62
N VAL A 41 -4.70 6.08 -12.67
CA VAL A 41 -4.69 6.40 -11.26
C VAL A 41 -3.35 7.08 -11.12
N SER A 42 -3.36 8.38 -10.84
CA SER A 42 -2.14 9.16 -10.72
C SER A 42 -1.35 8.52 -9.59
N VAL A 43 -0.42 7.62 -9.95
CA VAL A 43 0.43 6.86 -9.03
C VAL A 43 1.22 7.83 -8.14
N GLU A 44 1.42 9.06 -8.63
CA GLU A 44 2.06 10.20 -7.97
C GLU A 44 1.48 10.59 -6.60
N LYS A 45 0.23 10.22 -6.24
CA LYS A 45 -0.33 10.60 -4.91
C LYS A 45 0.03 9.64 -3.77
N TYR A 46 0.51 8.43 -4.06
CA TYR A 46 0.66 7.37 -3.06
C TYR A 46 2.07 6.79 -3.00
N TYR A 47 2.99 7.35 -3.78
CA TYR A 47 4.32 6.82 -3.96
C TYR A 47 5.35 7.92 -3.72
N PHE A 48 6.26 7.69 -2.78
CA PHE A 48 7.40 8.58 -2.55
C PHE A 48 8.53 8.16 -3.48
N LEU A 49 9.07 9.08 -4.27
CA LEU A 49 10.09 8.72 -5.26
C LEU A 49 11.42 8.43 -4.58
N TYR A 50 12.14 7.46 -5.11
CA TYR A 50 13.49 7.12 -4.63
C TYR A 50 14.43 8.32 -4.69
N GLU A 51 14.32 9.14 -5.75
CA GLU A 51 15.08 10.37 -5.94
C GLU A 51 14.85 11.40 -4.83
N ASP A 52 13.68 11.39 -4.21
CA ASP A 52 13.26 12.37 -3.22
C ASP A 52 13.61 11.92 -1.79
N LEU A 53 14.17 10.71 -1.60
CA LEU A 53 14.59 10.20 -0.28
C LEU A 53 15.41 11.20 0.55
N PRO A 54 16.42 11.89 -0.01
CA PRO A 54 17.21 12.88 0.73
C PRO A 54 16.37 14.02 1.33
N GLU A 55 15.18 14.28 0.78
CA GLU A 55 14.27 15.30 1.30
C GLU A 55 13.63 14.92 2.64
N LEU A 56 13.74 13.65 3.05
CA LEU A 56 13.25 13.13 4.33
C LEU A 56 14.28 13.21 5.46
N SER A 57 15.45 13.78 5.22
CA SER A 57 16.49 13.92 6.24
C SER A 57 16.05 14.90 7.33
N ILE A 58 16.13 14.45 8.58
CA ILE A 58 15.78 15.22 9.79
C ILE A 58 17.07 15.53 10.54
N ASP A 59 17.27 16.81 10.90
CA ASP A 59 18.36 17.18 11.80
C ASP A 59 18.06 16.67 13.22
N LYS A 60 19.07 16.17 13.93
CA LYS A 60 18.92 15.65 15.30
C LYS A 60 18.41 16.69 16.31
N ASN A 61 18.53 17.98 15.97
CA ASN A 61 18.07 19.12 16.77
C ASN A 61 16.92 19.87 16.08
N ALA A 62 16.29 19.28 15.06
CA ALA A 62 15.16 19.90 14.37
C ALA A 62 14.01 20.18 15.35
N ASP A 63 13.41 21.35 15.21
CA ASP A 63 12.17 21.70 15.91
C ASP A 63 10.94 21.05 15.25
N SER A 64 9.80 21.16 15.93
CA SER A 64 8.54 20.57 15.46
C SER A 64 8.12 21.08 14.09
N GLU A 65 8.27 22.37 13.79
CA GLU A 65 7.86 22.92 12.50
C GLU A 65 8.70 22.37 11.34
N ASN A 66 10.02 22.25 11.53
CA ASN A 66 10.90 21.66 10.53
C ASN A 66 10.59 20.17 10.31
N ILE A 67 10.37 19.41 11.39
CA ILE A 67 9.97 18.00 11.29
C ILE A 67 8.63 17.88 10.55
N LYS A 68 7.60 18.65 10.94
CA LYS A 68 6.29 18.65 10.25
C LYS A 68 6.41 18.98 8.77
N SER A 69 7.25 19.95 8.40
CA SER A 69 7.52 20.29 6.99
C SER A 69 8.03 19.09 6.20
N ILE A 70 8.91 18.28 6.80
CA ILE A 70 9.42 17.04 6.21
C ILE A 70 8.31 15.99 6.12
N ILE A 71 7.54 15.78 7.20
CA ILE A 71 6.45 14.81 7.22
C ILE A 71 5.38 15.12 6.17
N ASN A 72 5.10 16.39 5.92
CA ASN A 72 4.12 16.83 4.91
C ASN A 72 4.54 16.52 3.45
N LYS A 73 5.79 16.09 3.21
CA LYS A 73 6.24 15.60 1.90
C LYS A 73 5.87 14.14 1.66
N LEU A 74 5.64 13.37 2.73
CA LEU A 74 5.26 11.97 2.63
C LEU A 74 3.82 11.84 2.12
N PRO A 75 3.45 10.69 1.54
CA PRO A 75 2.06 10.36 1.28
C PRO A 75 1.20 10.55 2.53
N ILE A 76 0.07 11.25 2.36
CA ILE A 76 -0.86 11.52 3.47
C ILE A 76 -1.36 10.21 4.09
N LEU A 77 -1.44 10.15 5.42
CA LEU A 77 -1.93 8.96 6.12
C LEU A 77 -3.44 8.75 5.89
N ALA A 78 -4.20 9.85 5.96
CA ALA A 78 -5.61 9.92 5.59
C ALA A 78 -6.03 11.39 5.44
N ASP A 79 -7.01 11.67 4.58
CA ASP A 79 -7.50 13.02 4.28
C ASP A 79 -8.10 13.76 5.50
N TYR A 80 -8.50 13.01 6.53
CA TYR A 80 -9.08 13.53 7.77
C TYR A 80 -8.07 13.66 8.92
N LEU A 81 -6.79 13.38 8.70
CA LEU A 81 -5.74 13.55 9.70
C LEU A 81 -4.88 14.77 9.39
N GLU A 82 -4.52 15.51 10.43
CA GLU A 82 -3.58 16.63 10.34
C GLU A 82 -2.48 16.47 11.37
N ILE A 83 -1.23 16.72 10.97
CA ILE A 83 -0.12 16.67 11.91
C ILE A 83 -0.18 17.89 12.83
N LYS A 84 -0.30 17.62 14.13
CA LYS A 84 -0.40 18.62 15.19
C LYS A 84 0.98 19.00 15.70
N ASP A 85 1.78 17.99 16.04
CA ASP A 85 3.11 18.16 16.63
C ASP A 85 4.03 17.02 16.18
N ALA A 86 5.33 17.29 16.19
CA ALA A 86 6.34 16.29 15.90
C ALA A 86 7.62 16.57 16.69
N LYS A 87 8.25 15.53 17.24
CA LYS A 87 9.49 15.70 18.03
C LYS A 87 10.33 14.44 18.05
N LEU A 88 11.63 14.64 18.25
CA LEU A 88 12.54 13.57 18.62
C LEU A 88 12.48 13.36 20.13
N GLU A 89 12.45 12.10 20.56
CA GLU A 89 12.54 11.70 21.97
C GLU A 89 13.65 10.66 22.15
N ASN A 90 14.19 10.57 23.36
CA ASN A 90 15.13 9.51 23.73
C ASN A 90 14.43 8.50 24.64
N SER A 91 14.63 7.22 24.37
CA SER A 91 14.11 6.11 25.17
C SER A 91 15.14 4.99 25.29
N ASP A 92 14.81 3.95 26.04
CA ASP A 92 15.67 2.77 26.21
C ASP A 92 15.91 2.01 24.90
N ILE A 93 15.01 2.13 23.92
CA ILE A 93 15.13 1.51 22.58
C ILE A 93 15.82 2.44 21.55
N GLY A 94 16.31 3.60 21.99
CA GLY A 94 17.04 4.58 21.17
C GLY A 94 16.24 5.86 20.90
N VAL A 95 16.62 6.56 19.82
CA VAL A 95 15.97 7.81 19.41
C VAL A 95 14.65 7.49 18.70
N GLY A 96 13.56 8.05 19.21
CA GLY A 96 12.23 7.96 18.61
C GLY A 96 11.84 9.23 17.88
N LEU A 97 11.10 9.09 16.79
CA LEU A 97 10.36 10.20 16.19
C LEU A 97 8.88 10.06 16.52
N VAL A 98 8.37 10.98 17.33
CA VAL A 98 6.97 11.05 17.73
C VAL A 98 6.23 11.96 16.78
N LEU A 99 5.16 11.45 16.18
CA LEU A 99 4.27 12.16 15.27
C LEU A 99 2.88 12.19 15.91
N GLU A 100 2.44 13.38 16.32
CA GLU A 100 1.11 13.59 16.89
C GLU A 100 0.18 14.15 15.82
N TYR A 101 -0.92 13.45 15.57
CA TYR A 101 -1.96 13.84 14.64
C TYR A 101 -3.25 14.16 15.39
N ASP A 102 -4.00 15.14 14.89
CA ASP A 102 -5.40 15.32 15.24
C ASP A 102 -6.26 14.73 14.12
N GLU A 103 -7.24 13.92 14.49
CA GLU A 103 -8.32 13.59 13.58
C GLU A 103 -9.32 14.75 13.50
N ILE A 104 -9.69 15.14 12.28
CA ILE A 104 -10.60 16.26 12.02
C ILE A 104 -11.98 15.71 11.70
N TYR A 105 -12.86 15.72 12.72
CA TYR A 105 -14.22 15.18 12.64
C TYR A 105 -15.02 15.69 11.44
N ASP A 106 -14.96 17.01 11.17
CA ASP A 106 -15.70 17.61 10.07
C ASP A 106 -15.21 17.12 8.70
N LYS A 107 -13.90 16.87 8.54
CA LYS A 107 -13.35 16.28 7.32
C LYS A 107 -13.80 14.83 7.16
N ALA A 108 -13.74 14.04 8.24
CA ALA A 108 -14.22 12.66 8.23
C ALA A 108 -15.71 12.58 7.83
N LYS A 109 -16.54 13.49 8.35
CA LYS A 109 -17.96 13.60 7.95
C LYS A 109 -18.17 14.00 6.50
N GLN A 110 -17.41 14.97 5.99
CA GLN A 110 -17.49 15.37 4.58
C GLN A 110 -17.13 14.22 3.64
N LEU A 111 -16.22 13.35 4.06
CA LEU A 111 -15.84 12.12 3.35
C LEU A 111 -16.86 10.98 3.51
N LYS A 112 -17.98 11.21 4.23
CA LYS A 112 -19.04 10.23 4.52
C LYS A 112 -18.52 8.98 5.22
N LEU A 113 -17.45 9.12 6.00
CA LEU A 113 -16.94 8.02 6.82
C LEU A 113 -17.87 7.86 8.03
N SER A 114 -18.34 6.63 8.26
CA SER A 114 -19.14 6.25 9.42
C SER A 114 -18.25 5.93 10.61
N GLU A 115 -18.78 6.07 11.84
CA GLU A 115 -18.05 5.80 13.10
C GLU A 115 -16.65 6.44 13.12
N ASN A 116 -15.78 6.11 14.08
CA ASN A 116 -14.40 6.60 14.03
C ASN A 116 -13.68 5.87 12.85
N PRO A 117 -13.26 6.59 11.80
CA PRO A 117 -12.69 6.03 10.58
C PRO A 117 -11.36 5.32 10.80
N LEU A 118 -10.62 5.57 11.89
CA LEU A 118 -9.37 4.86 12.15
C LEU A 118 -9.58 3.37 12.41
N TYR A 119 -10.74 2.97 12.92
CA TYR A 119 -11.10 1.55 13.07
C TYR A 119 -11.44 0.87 11.73
N HIS A 120 -11.72 1.65 10.69
CA HIS A 120 -12.24 1.15 9.42
C HIS A 120 -11.44 1.60 8.19
N SER A 121 -10.38 2.39 8.36
CA SER A 121 -9.58 2.89 7.25
C SER A 121 -8.60 1.82 6.81
N PRO A 122 -8.85 1.14 5.67
CA PRO A 122 -8.02 0.01 5.23
C PRO A 122 -6.60 0.44 4.87
N TYR A 123 -6.37 1.74 4.64
CA TYR A 123 -5.10 2.28 4.12
C TYR A 123 -4.25 2.98 5.18
N PHE A 124 -4.83 3.38 6.31
CA PHE A 124 -4.12 4.13 7.35
C PHE A 124 -2.87 3.39 7.85
N ASN A 125 -3.01 2.09 8.14
CA ASN A 125 -1.89 1.28 8.62
C ASN A 125 -0.81 1.08 7.57
N THR A 126 -1.16 0.97 6.29
CA THR A 126 -0.20 0.80 5.19
C THR A 126 0.61 2.07 4.96
N PHE A 127 -0.03 3.24 4.84
CA PHE A 127 0.70 4.49 4.68
C PHE A 127 1.56 4.79 5.90
N LYS A 128 1.05 4.52 7.11
CA LYS A 128 1.84 4.65 8.34
C LYS A 128 3.08 3.76 8.32
N PHE A 129 2.93 2.49 7.92
CA PHE A 129 4.06 1.56 7.79
C PHE A 129 5.08 2.05 6.76
N ASN A 130 4.63 2.39 5.56
CA ASN A 130 5.51 2.86 4.49
C ASN A 130 6.24 4.14 4.88
N ASN A 131 5.52 5.13 5.39
CA ASN A 131 6.10 6.38 5.87
C ASN A 131 7.13 6.13 6.98
N SER A 132 6.84 5.21 7.91
CA SER A 132 7.79 4.89 8.99
C SER A 132 9.06 4.24 8.47
N MET A 133 8.92 3.32 7.53
CA MET A 133 10.06 2.70 6.84
C MET A 133 10.89 3.73 6.07
N LEU A 134 10.25 4.65 5.32
CA LEU A 134 10.94 5.71 4.58
C LEU A 134 11.71 6.65 5.50
N LEU A 135 11.09 7.07 6.61
CA LEU A 135 11.73 7.92 7.61
C LEU A 135 12.93 7.23 8.24
N MET A 136 12.85 5.94 8.56
CA MET A 136 13.98 5.17 9.08
C MET A 136 15.04 4.87 8.03
N LEU A 137 14.66 4.72 6.76
CA LEU A 137 15.62 4.53 5.67
C LEU A 137 16.54 5.74 5.54
N GLU A 138 15.96 6.94 5.55
CA GLU A 138 16.73 8.17 5.41
C GLU A 138 17.43 8.58 6.72
N ASN A 139 16.83 8.28 7.88
CA ASN A 139 17.34 8.68 9.19
C ASN A 139 17.79 7.46 10.00
N GLU A 140 19.02 7.00 9.74
CA GLU A 140 19.60 5.79 10.36
C GLU A 140 19.63 5.84 11.89
N TYR A 141 19.72 7.04 12.48
CA TYR A 141 19.75 7.22 13.93
C TYR A 141 18.37 7.06 14.60
N ILE A 142 17.28 7.06 13.82
CA ILE A 142 15.92 6.86 14.35
C ILE A 142 15.68 5.35 14.50
N SER A 143 15.38 4.93 15.72
CA SER A 143 15.12 3.54 16.10
C SER A 143 13.64 3.17 16.04
N TYR A 144 12.73 4.13 16.21
CA TYR A 144 11.29 3.88 16.12
C TYR A 144 10.51 5.13 15.72
N ILE A 145 9.35 4.92 15.09
CA ILE A 145 8.35 5.94 14.85
C ILE A 145 7.17 5.65 15.77
N LYS A 146 6.77 6.66 16.53
CA LYS A 146 5.58 6.61 17.40
C LYS A 146 4.51 7.51 16.81
N THR A 147 3.39 6.92 16.40
CA THR A 147 2.23 7.67 15.92
C THR A 147 1.20 7.78 17.03
N VAL A 148 0.82 9.02 17.36
CA VAL A 148 -0.25 9.32 18.31
C VAL A 148 -1.35 10.01 17.53
N VAL A 149 -2.58 9.50 17.58
CA VAL A 149 -3.74 10.14 16.95
C VAL A 149 -4.74 10.53 18.02
N ASN A 150 -4.99 11.82 18.17
CA ASN A 150 -5.99 12.33 19.10
C ASN A 150 -7.38 12.23 18.44
N ILE A 151 -8.31 11.60 19.16
CA ILE A 151 -9.65 11.32 18.65
C ILE A 151 -10.63 12.42 19.09
N PRO A 152 -11.42 12.99 18.16
CA PRO A 152 -12.50 13.92 18.47
C PRO A 152 -13.50 13.37 19.49
N LYS A 153 -13.96 14.24 20.41
CA LYS A 153 -14.97 13.89 21.43
C LYS A 153 -16.37 13.76 20.83
N GLU A 154 -16.55 14.22 19.61
CA GLU A 154 -17.78 14.18 18.82
C GLU A 154 -18.17 12.75 18.41
N TYR A 155 -17.26 11.80 18.51
CA TYR A 155 -17.57 10.39 18.33
C TYR A 155 -18.24 9.83 19.60
N VAL A 156 -19.53 9.53 19.48
CA VAL A 156 -20.43 9.15 20.59
C VAL A 156 -20.03 7.84 21.29
N GLU A 157 -19.24 6.99 20.62
CA GLU A 157 -18.89 5.63 21.09
C GLU A 157 -17.42 5.45 21.48
N VAL A 158 -16.59 6.49 21.34
CA VAL A 158 -15.15 6.34 21.58
C VAL A 158 -14.84 6.48 23.07
N THR A 159 -14.33 5.41 23.68
CA THR A 159 -13.81 5.41 25.06
C THR A 159 -12.36 5.89 25.17
N GLU A 160 -11.61 5.88 24.07
CA GLU A 160 -10.19 6.23 24.02
C GLU A 160 -9.97 7.62 23.41
N GLU A 161 -9.43 8.56 24.19
CA GLU A 161 -9.14 9.91 23.68
C GLU A 161 -7.98 9.94 22.67
N LYS A 162 -7.16 8.88 22.62
CA LYS A 162 -5.97 8.77 21.77
C LYS A 162 -5.68 7.33 21.36
N ILE A 163 -5.27 7.14 20.12
CA ILE A 163 -4.69 5.89 19.62
C ILE A 163 -3.17 6.08 19.54
N VAL A 164 -2.41 5.11 20.07
CA VAL A 164 -0.94 5.12 20.05
C VAL A 164 -0.44 3.85 19.39
N ASP A 165 0.46 3.99 18.42
CA ASP A 165 1.14 2.87 17.77
C ASP A 165 2.63 3.16 17.61
N VAL A 166 3.45 2.09 17.62
CA VAL A 166 4.90 2.18 17.54
C VAL A 166 5.42 1.16 16.53
N ILE A 167 6.12 1.65 15.51
CA ILE A 167 6.88 0.83 14.57
C ILE A 167 8.35 1.01 14.87
N SER A 168 9.05 -0.08 15.21
CA SER A 168 10.49 -0.05 15.49
C SER A 168 11.29 -0.53 14.28
N ARG A 169 12.52 -0.04 14.13
CA ARG A 169 13.48 -0.53 13.12
C ARG A 169 13.70 -2.02 13.27
N GLU A 170 13.81 -2.50 14.51
CA GLU A 170 13.96 -3.92 14.81
C GLU A 170 12.80 -4.75 14.24
N SER A 171 11.55 -4.30 14.42
CA SER A 171 10.38 -4.99 13.85
C SER A 171 10.40 -5.05 12.32
N LEU A 172 10.95 -4.02 11.67
CA LEU A 172 11.11 -3.97 10.21
C LEU A 172 12.21 -4.93 9.74
N LEU A 173 13.34 -4.98 10.46
CA LEU A 173 14.43 -5.94 10.19
C LEU A 173 13.96 -7.39 10.35
N GLN A 174 13.16 -7.69 11.37
CA GLN A 174 12.55 -9.02 11.57
C GLN A 174 11.60 -9.41 10.42
N LYS A 175 11.00 -8.44 9.74
CA LYS A 175 10.21 -8.63 8.50
C LYS A 175 11.09 -8.74 7.24
N ASN A 176 12.40 -8.96 7.39
CA ASN A 176 13.40 -9.07 6.31
C ASN A 176 13.53 -7.81 5.44
N ILE A 177 13.21 -6.63 5.97
CA ILE A 177 13.47 -5.36 5.27
C ILE A 177 14.95 -5.03 5.40
N ASN A 178 15.66 -5.03 4.27
CA ASN A 178 17.08 -4.66 4.22
C ASN A 178 17.24 -3.17 3.85
N PHE A 179 17.39 -2.32 4.86
CA PHE A 179 17.57 -0.87 4.67
C PHE A 179 18.80 -0.49 3.86
N GLU A 180 19.93 -1.16 4.08
CA GLU A 180 21.18 -0.91 3.33
C GLU A 180 20.95 -1.17 1.84
N TYR A 181 20.35 -2.31 1.52
CA TYR A 181 20.05 -2.68 0.13
C TYR A 181 18.98 -1.78 -0.50
N MET A 182 17.96 -1.34 0.25
CA MET A 182 17.01 -0.33 -0.24
C MET A 182 17.69 0.98 -0.60
N LYS A 183 18.67 1.41 0.20
CA LYS A 183 19.40 2.66 -0.02
C LYS A 183 20.25 2.59 -1.28
N GLU A 184 20.80 1.44 -1.62
CA GLU A 184 21.68 1.25 -2.78
C GLU A 184 20.97 0.75 -4.05
N ASN A 185 19.77 0.19 -3.92
CA ASN A 185 19.05 -0.44 -5.04
C ASN A 185 17.64 0.14 -5.22
N ARG A 186 17.52 1.05 -6.19
CA ARG A 186 16.24 1.65 -6.61
C ARG A 186 15.18 0.62 -7.00
N SER A 187 15.55 -0.49 -7.66
CA SER A 187 14.58 -1.52 -8.05
C SER A 187 13.98 -2.19 -6.81
N TYR A 188 14.82 -2.55 -5.84
CA TYR A 188 14.38 -3.15 -4.59
C TYR A 188 13.51 -2.19 -3.77
N TYR A 189 13.91 -0.91 -3.69
CA TYR A 189 13.10 0.14 -3.09
C TYR A 189 11.71 0.22 -3.74
N ASN A 190 11.66 0.33 -5.07
CA ASN A 190 10.41 0.48 -5.80
C ASN A 190 9.51 -0.74 -5.59
N GLU A 191 10.07 -1.95 -5.72
CA GLU A 191 9.33 -3.20 -5.48
C GLU A 191 8.73 -3.23 -4.09
N LEU A 192 9.49 -2.89 -3.04
CA LEU A 192 9.00 -2.96 -1.66
C LEU A 192 7.89 -1.92 -1.38
N VAL A 193 8.09 -0.67 -1.82
CA VAL A 193 7.10 0.41 -1.62
C VAL A 193 5.83 0.15 -2.45
N GLU A 194 5.97 -0.27 -3.71
CA GLU A 194 4.84 -0.65 -4.56
C GLU A 194 4.10 -1.86 -4.00
N PHE A 195 4.83 -2.86 -3.52
CA PHE A 195 4.25 -4.08 -2.96
C PHE A 195 3.43 -3.78 -1.70
N ASN A 196 3.96 -3.01 -0.75
CA ASN A 196 3.22 -2.61 0.45
C ASN A 196 1.97 -1.81 0.09
N ASN A 197 2.06 -0.91 -0.89
CA ASN A 197 0.91 -0.17 -1.41
C ASN A 197 -0.13 -1.08 -2.10
N ALA A 198 0.31 -2.14 -2.80
CA ALA A 198 -0.56 -3.05 -3.54
C ALA A 198 -1.30 -4.06 -2.66
N ILE A 199 -0.68 -4.54 -1.56
CA ILE A 199 -1.24 -5.57 -0.67
C ILE A 199 -2.58 -5.14 -0.07
N TYR A 200 -2.70 -3.88 0.33
CA TYR A 200 -3.87 -3.40 1.05
C TYR A 200 -4.88 -2.64 0.17
N ALA A 201 -4.53 -2.32 -1.08
CA ALA A 201 -5.40 -1.66 -2.06
C ALA A 201 -6.46 -2.58 -2.71
N ASP A 202 -6.75 -3.76 -2.16
CA ASP A 202 -7.58 -4.82 -2.78
C ASP A 202 -7.13 -5.25 -4.20
N ARG A 203 -5.93 -4.85 -4.63
CA ARG A 203 -5.39 -5.18 -5.97
C ARG A 203 -4.68 -6.53 -6.04
N LEU A 204 -4.39 -7.15 -4.90
CA LEU A 204 -3.71 -8.45 -4.80
C LEU A 204 -4.63 -9.64 -4.53
N PHE A 205 -5.93 -9.56 -4.87
CA PHE A 205 -6.77 -10.76 -4.91
C PHE A 205 -6.34 -11.80 -5.97
N TYR A 206 -5.38 -11.48 -6.84
CA TYR A 206 -4.87 -12.41 -7.86
C TYR A 206 -3.50 -13.03 -7.58
N ASN A 207 -2.71 -12.51 -6.63
CA ASN A 207 -1.45 -13.14 -6.21
C ASN A 207 -1.29 -12.99 -4.70
N ARG A 208 -1.39 -14.12 -4.00
CA ARG A 208 -1.42 -14.27 -2.54
C ARG A 208 -0.14 -13.78 -1.86
N ILE A 209 -0.04 -12.48 -1.58
CA ILE A 209 0.97 -12.00 -0.64
C ILE A 209 0.32 -10.90 0.20
N ARG A 210 0.31 -11.11 1.51
CA ARG A 210 -0.24 -10.18 2.52
C ARG A 210 0.83 -10.02 3.59
N LEU A 211 1.53 -8.88 3.62
CA LEU A 211 2.39 -8.53 4.76
C LEU A 211 1.50 -7.86 5.81
N GLY A 212 1.10 -8.64 6.82
CA GLY A 212 0.26 -8.19 7.92
C GLY A 212 1.05 -7.53 9.06
N SER A 213 0.33 -6.71 9.80
CA SER A 213 0.76 -5.86 10.93
C SER A 213 0.96 -6.61 12.25
N ASP A 214 0.90 -7.94 12.27
CA ASP A 214 1.02 -8.81 13.43
C ASP A 214 2.02 -9.95 13.17
N GLU A 215 2.64 -10.48 14.24
CA GLU A 215 3.64 -11.56 14.19
C GLU A 215 3.07 -12.86 13.61
N GLU A 216 1.76 -13.07 13.68
CA GLU A 216 1.08 -14.25 13.13
C GLU A 216 0.90 -14.23 11.61
N THR A 217 1.18 -13.10 10.94
CA THR A 217 0.97 -12.94 9.48
C THR A 217 2.27 -12.71 8.71
N LEU A 218 3.35 -13.36 9.14
CA LEU A 218 4.60 -13.49 8.36
C LEU A 218 4.48 -14.68 7.41
N ILE A 219 4.22 -14.43 6.13
CA ILE A 219 4.29 -15.46 5.09
C ILE A 219 5.72 -15.52 4.53
N GLN A 220 6.33 -16.69 4.60
CA GLN A 220 7.61 -16.99 3.97
C GLN A 220 7.51 -16.80 2.44
N ARG A 221 8.53 -16.15 1.88
CA ARG A 221 8.78 -16.13 0.43
C ARG A 221 8.98 -17.59 0.01
N ASN A 222 8.04 -18.18 -0.74
CA ASN A 222 8.31 -19.44 -1.43
C ASN A 222 9.35 -19.15 -2.52
N GLY A 223 10.62 -19.29 -2.17
CA GLY A 223 11.62 -19.77 -3.10
C GLY A 223 11.51 -21.28 -3.12
N ASP A 224 10.69 -21.78 -4.04
CA ASP A 224 10.84 -23.03 -4.81
C ASP A 224 9.76 -23.06 -5.91
#